data_AF-A0A3M7SU82-F1
#
_entry.id   AF-A0A3M7SU82-F1
#
_cell.length_a   1.000
_cell.length_b   1.000
_cell.length_c   1.000
_cell.angle_alpha   90.00
_cell.angle_beta   90.00
_cell.angle_gamma   90.00
#
_symmetry.space_group_name_H-M   'P 1'
#
loop_
_entity.id
_entity.type
_entity.pdbx_description
1 polymer ?
#
loop_
_entity_poly.entity_id
_entity_poly.type
_entity_poly.pdbx_seq_one_letter_code
_entity_poly.pdbx_strand_id
1 'polypeptide(L)'
;MIKCSISCDAWISISNESFLGVTCHFVTKNFEFKSLILSLQYLKEDHNSHFIFDLGEKLMGVISDSGANFKSAVSQFPDNVIKLPCAGHKLKCVSDLIKIKEISEKKQ
;
A
#
# COMPACT_ATOMS: atom_id res chain seq x y z
N MET A 1 10.57 20.25 11.24
CA MET A 1 10.93 18.86 10.88
C MET A 1 10.09 18.45 9.68
N ILE A 2 10.68 17.83 8.64
CA ILE A 2 9.92 17.36 7.46
C ILE A 2 9.27 16.04 7.85
N LYS A 3 7.94 15.95 7.74
CA LYS A 3 7.18 14.71 7.90
C LYS A 3 7.03 14.03 6.54
N CYS A 4 6.94 12.70 6.56
CA CYS A 4 6.72 11.91 5.36
C CYS A 4 5.58 10.90 5.52
N SER A 5 5.03 10.47 4.40
CA SER A 5 4.18 9.28 4.32
C SER A 5 4.88 8.23 3.47
N ILE A 6 4.49 6.97 3.61
CA ILE A 6 4.93 5.91 2.72
C ILE A 6 3.75 5.27 2.00
N SER A 7 3.96 4.90 0.74
CA SER A 7 3.09 3.98 0.02
C SER A 7 3.80 2.64 -0.12
N CYS A 8 3.10 1.57 0.20
CA CYS A 8 3.52 0.21 -0.07
C CYS A 8 2.65 -0.35 -1.20
N ASP A 9 3.29 -0.74 -2.29
CA ASP A 9 2.63 -1.32 -3.46
C ASP A 9 3.20 -2.71 -3.71
N ALA A 10 2.34 -3.73 -3.71
CA ALA A 10 2.73 -5.08 -4.10
C ALA A 10 2.06 -5.45 -5.41
N TRP A 11 2.82 -6.11 -6.25
CA TRP A 11 2.32 -6.65 -7.50
C TRP A 11 3.01 -7.99 -7.82
N ILE A 12 2.34 -8.76 -8.66
CA ILE A 12 2.88 -9.98 -9.24
C ILE A 12 3.25 -9.63 -10.68
N SER A 13 4.48 -9.93 -11.07
CA SER A 13 4.95 -9.73 -12.44
C SER A 13 4.33 -10.74 -13.41
N ILE A 14 4.56 -10.51 -14.69
CA ILE A 14 4.15 -11.44 -15.75
C ILE A 14 4.86 -12.80 -15.62
N SER A 15 6.07 -12.83 -15.05
CA SER A 15 6.83 -14.04 -14.71
C SER A 15 6.33 -14.75 -13.45
N ASN A 16 5.19 -14.33 -12.88
CA ASN A 16 4.60 -14.84 -11.64
C ASN A 16 5.50 -14.62 -10.40
N GLU A 17 6.28 -13.54 -10.42
CA GLU A 17 7.16 -13.16 -9.34
C GLU A 17 6.57 -12.02 -8.53
N SER A 18 6.59 -12.13 -7.21
CA SER A 18 6.01 -11.12 -6.33
C SER A 18 7.02 -10.04 -5.98
N PHE A 19 6.61 -8.77 -6.05
CA PHE A 19 7.43 -7.62 -5.70
C PHE A 19 6.72 -6.73 -4.69
N LEU A 20 7.51 -6.05 -3.85
CA LEU A 20 7.07 -4.99 -2.95
C LEU A 20 7.88 -3.72 -3.22
N GLY A 21 7.22 -2.70 -3.72
CA GLY A 21 7.74 -1.34 -3.80
C GLY A 21 7.32 -0.54 -2.58
N VAL A 22 8.27 0.15 -1.95
CA VAL A 22 8.00 1.12 -0.90
C VAL A 22 8.54 2.47 -1.30
N THR A 23 7.64 3.45 -1.36
CA THR A 23 7.95 4.82 -1.76
C THR A 23 7.62 5.77 -0.62
N CYS A 24 8.56 6.64 -0.29
CA CYS A 24 8.39 7.73 0.65
C CYS A 24 7.95 8.98 -0.09
N HIS A 25 6.94 9.67 0.42
CA HIS A 25 6.43 10.93 -0.09
C HIS A 25 6.58 12.00 0.98
N PHE A 26 7.09 13.17 0.58
CA PHE A 26 7.23 14.32 1.47
C PHE A 26 7.18 15.63 0.70
N VAL A 27 6.90 16.71 1.41
CA VAL A 27 6.90 18.07 0.87
C VAL A 27 8.13 18.80 1.40
N THR A 28 8.90 19.42 0.50
CA THR A 28 10.09 20.20 0.88
C THR A 28 9.71 21.55 1.51
N LYS A 29 10.69 22.25 2.09
CA LYS A 29 10.48 23.62 2.59
C LYS A 29 10.04 24.60 1.49
N ASN A 30 10.30 24.28 0.22
CA ASN A 30 9.92 25.07 -0.93
C ASN A 30 8.55 24.66 -1.51
N PHE A 31 7.75 23.92 -0.75
CA PHE A 31 6.46 23.38 -1.19
C PHE A 31 6.54 22.44 -2.41
N GLU A 32 7.68 21.82 -2.64
CA GLU A 32 7.84 20.83 -3.71
C GLU A 32 7.45 19.44 -3.19
N PHE A 33 6.54 18.76 -3.88
CA PHE A 33 6.24 17.35 -3.62
C PHE A 33 7.35 16.46 -4.18
N LYS A 34 7.95 15.62 -3.32
CA LYS A 34 8.98 14.67 -3.71
C LYS A 34 8.59 13.25 -3.32
N SER A 35 8.97 12.32 -4.18
CA SER A 35 8.81 10.89 -3.97
C SER A 35 10.18 10.22 -4.09
N LEU A 36 10.51 9.37 -3.13
CA LEU A 36 11.77 8.62 -3.09
C LEU A 36 11.45 7.14 -2.90
N ILE A 37 11.97 6.30 -3.78
CA ILE A 37 11.89 4.85 -3.61
C ILE A 37 12.81 4.49 -2.44
N LEU A 38 12.23 3.96 -1.36
CA LEU A 38 12.99 3.47 -0.21
C LEU A 38 13.49 2.05 -0.44
N SER A 39 12.64 1.23 -1.07
CA SER A 39 12.91 -0.20 -1.22
C SER A 39 12.14 -0.77 -2.40
N LEU A 40 12.78 -1.70 -3.10
CA LEU A 40 12.16 -2.59 -4.07
C LEU A 40 12.59 -4.01 -3.71
N GLN A 41 11.67 -4.79 -3.15
CA GLN A 41 11.96 -6.14 -2.67
C GLN A 41 11.32 -7.19 -3.57
N TYR A 42 12.09 -8.21 -3.88
CA TYR A 42 11.60 -9.44 -4.48
C TYR A 42 11.10 -10.38 -3.37
N LEU A 43 9.86 -10.84 -3.48
CA LEU A 43 9.22 -11.72 -2.51
C LEU A 43 9.28 -13.15 -3.04
N LYS A 44 10.33 -13.88 -2.65
CA LYS A 44 10.70 -15.19 -3.24
C LYS A 44 9.82 -16.35 -2.79
N GLU A 45 9.26 -16.32 -1.56
CA GLU A 45 8.20 -17.21 -1.06
C GLU A 45 7.85 -16.86 0.40
N ASP A 46 6.63 -17.22 0.80
CA ASP A 46 5.85 -16.93 2.02
C ASP A 46 5.81 -15.49 2.56
N HIS A 47 4.57 -14.99 2.58
CA HIS A 47 4.13 -13.65 2.90
C HIS A 47 4.29 -13.26 4.38
N ASN A 48 5.53 -13.32 4.88
CA ASN A 48 5.81 -12.88 6.24
C ASN A 48 5.51 -11.37 6.35
N SER A 49 4.55 -11.05 7.21
CA SER A 49 4.09 -9.70 7.55
C SER A 49 5.14 -8.84 8.28
N HIS A 50 6.42 -9.24 8.23
CA HIS A 50 7.56 -8.55 8.81
C HIS A 50 8.16 -7.55 7.82
N PHE A 51 7.35 -6.59 7.38
CA PHE A 51 7.85 -5.42 6.66
C PHE A 51 8.02 -4.26 7.64
N ILE A 52 9.09 -4.32 8.43
CA ILE A 52 9.39 -3.26 9.41
C ILE A 52 10.25 -2.21 8.72
N PHE A 53 9.62 -1.08 8.36
CA PHE A 53 10.33 0.13 7.92
C PHE A 53 10.38 1.10 9.09
N ASP A 54 11.52 1.15 9.79
CA ASP A 54 11.71 2.12 10.87
C ASP A 54 12.13 3.48 10.30
N LEU A 55 11.13 4.31 10.01
CA LEU A 55 11.32 5.72 9.65
C LEU A 55 11.25 6.65 10.88
N GLY A 56 11.21 6.07 12.08
CA GLY A 56 11.09 6.76 13.36
C GLY A 56 9.91 7.74 13.41
N GLU A 57 10.09 8.83 14.16
CA GLU A 57 9.06 9.85 14.40
C GLU A 57 8.68 10.72 13.18
N LYS A 58 9.37 10.54 12.04
CA LYS A 58 9.11 11.32 10.82
C LYS A 58 7.93 10.77 10.03
N LEU A 59 7.56 9.50 10.27
CA LEU A 59 6.46 8.85 9.60
C LEU A 59 5.12 9.38 10.11
N MET A 60 4.36 9.99 9.21
CA MET A 60 3.02 10.50 9.47
C MET A 60 1.94 9.48 9.10
N GLY A 61 2.18 8.68 8.06
CA GLY A 61 1.19 7.72 7.60
C GLY A 61 1.70 6.72 6.59
N VAL A 62 0.96 5.62 6.50
CA VAL A 62 1.19 4.49 5.60
C VAL A 62 -0.04 4.31 4.73
N ILE A 63 0.18 4.25 3.42
CA ILE A 63 -0.81 3.83 2.43
C ILE A 63 -0.44 2.44 1.94
N SER A 64 -1.33 1.47 2.05
CA SER A 64 -1.09 0.11 1.55
C SER A 64 -2.26 -0.39 0.73
N ASP A 65 -2.07 -1.50 0.01
CA ASP A 65 -3.20 -2.27 -0.48
C ASP A 65 -4.06 -2.79 0.71
N SER A 66 -5.24 -3.31 0.40
CA SER A 66 -6.13 -3.90 1.41
C SER A 66 -5.91 -5.41 1.60
N GLY A 67 -4.80 -5.95 1.12
CA GLY A 67 -4.40 -7.35 1.27
C GLY A 67 -4.22 -7.73 2.74
N ALA A 68 -4.52 -8.99 3.08
CA ALA A 68 -4.47 -9.48 4.46
C ALA A 68 -3.06 -9.31 5.07
N ASN A 69 -2.02 -9.59 4.28
CA ASN A 69 -0.62 -9.48 4.70
C ASN A 69 -0.25 -8.04 5.06
N PHE A 70 -0.69 -7.07 4.24
CA PHE A 70 -0.47 -5.65 4.53
C PHE A 70 -1.28 -5.16 5.70
N LYS A 71 -2.53 -5.60 5.87
CA LYS A 71 -3.29 -5.24 7.08
C LYS A 71 -2.59 -5.71 8.34
N SER A 72 -2.03 -6.92 8.33
CA SER A 72 -1.22 -7.42 9.44
C SER A 72 0.05 -6.59 9.65
N ALA A 73 0.82 -6.29 8.59
CA ALA A 73 2.03 -5.47 8.69
C ALA A 73 1.73 -4.02 9.15
N VAL A 74 0.71 -3.38 8.58
CA VAL A 74 0.28 -2.01 8.89
C VAL A 74 -0.27 -1.91 10.32
N SER A 75 -0.87 -2.98 10.84
CA SER A 75 -1.33 -3.02 12.23
C SER A 75 -0.19 -2.92 13.25
N GLN A 76 1.02 -3.35 12.90
CA GLN A 76 2.22 -3.28 13.75
C GLN A 76 2.81 -1.86 13.86
N PHE A 77 2.41 -0.93 13.00
CA PHE A 77 2.84 0.47 13.14
C PHE A 77 2.19 1.13 14.37
N PRO A 78 2.90 2.04 15.05
CA PRO A 78 2.38 2.70 16.24
C PRO A 78 1.13 3.55 15.92
N ASP A 79 0.28 3.76 16.93
CA ASP A 79 -1.06 4.36 16.77
C ASP A 79 -1.04 5.84 16.33
N ASN A 80 0.09 6.52 16.48
CA ASN A 80 0.30 7.88 16.00
C ASN A 80 0.51 7.96 14.47
N VAL A 81 0.67 6.81 13.80
CA VAL A 81 0.83 6.72 12.35
C VAL A 81 -0.54 6.50 11.70
N ILE A 82 -0.90 7.39 10.77
CA ILE A 82 -2.16 7.30 10.03
C ILE A 82 -2.11 6.12 9.05
N LYS A 83 -3.06 5.20 9.15
CA LYS A 83 -3.13 3.98 8.32
C LYS A 83 -4.26 4.14 7.30
N LEU A 84 -3.95 4.24 6.01
CA LEU A 84 -4.94 4.42 4.95
C LEU A 84 -4.89 3.27 3.93
N PRO A 85 -6.04 2.72 3.53
CA PRO A 85 -6.07 1.80 2.40
C PRO A 85 -5.91 2.58 1.08
N CYS A 86 -5.31 1.93 0.09
CA CYS A 86 -5.19 2.46 -1.26
C CYS A 86 -6.58 2.70 -1.86
N ALA A 87 -6.85 3.97 -2.23
CA ALA A 87 -8.11 4.38 -2.83
C ALA A 87 -8.39 3.62 -4.14
N GLY A 88 -7.36 3.38 -4.97
CA GLY A 88 -7.50 2.63 -6.22
C GLY A 88 -8.00 1.21 -5.99
N HIS A 89 -7.45 0.50 -5.01
CA HIS A 89 -7.92 -0.83 -4.64
C HIS A 89 -9.35 -0.81 -4.09
N LYS A 90 -9.72 0.21 -3.31
CA LYS A 90 -11.11 0.36 -2.83
C LYS A 90 -12.10 0.61 -3.96
N LEU A 91 -11.75 1.45 -4.93
CA LEU A 91 -12.57 1.69 -6.12
C LEU A 91 -12.70 0.43 -6.97
N LYS A 92 -11.62 -0.35 -7.10
CA LYS A 92 -11.66 -1.63 -7.82
C LYS A 92 -12.67 -2.60 -7.20
N CYS A 93 -12.69 -2.74 -5.87
CA CYS A 93 -13.68 -3.56 -5.18
C CYS A 93 -15.12 -3.16 -5.50
N VAL A 94 -15.41 -1.86 -5.60
CA VAL A 94 -16.74 -1.36 -5.98
C VAL A 94 -17.06 -1.69 -7.44
N SER A 95 -16.09 -1.53 -8.35
CA SER A 95 -16.27 -1.89 -9.76
C SER A 95 -16.60 -3.39 -9.94
N ASP A 96 -15.94 -4.26 -9.18
CA ASP A 96 -16.18 -5.71 -9.26
C ASP A 96 -17.59 -6.08 -8.74
N LEU A 97 -18.09 -5.37 -7.72
CA LEU A 97 -19.47 -5.54 -7.24
C LEU A 97 -20.51 -5.19 -8.33
N ILE A 98 -20.29 -4.11 -9.07
CA ILE A 98 -21.19 -3.69 -10.17
C ILE A 98 -21.25 -4.78 -11.25
N LYS A 99 -20.10 -5.33 -11.64
CA LYS A 99 -20.04 -6.42 -12.63
C LYS A 99 -20.79 -7.67 -12.18
N ILE A 100 -20.65 -8.07 -10.92
CA ILE A 100 -21.36 -9.23 -10.36
C ILE A 100 -22.87 -9.01 -10.44
N LYS A 101 -23.33 -7.80 -10.09
CA LYS A 101 -24.75 -7.44 -10.17
C LYS A 101 -25.27 -7.52 -11.62
N GLU A 102 -24.57 -6.94 -12.59
CA GLU A 102 -24.94 -7.01 -14.01
C GLU A 102 -25.00 -8.45 -14.54
N ILE A 103 -24.09 -9.32 -14.11
CA ILE A 103 -24.09 -10.75 -14.48
C ILE A 103 -25.30 -11.47 -13.87
N SER A 104 -25.67 -11.14 -12.64
CA SER A 104 -26.84 -11.74 -11.98
C SER A 104 -28.16 -11.34 -12.65
N GLU A 105 -28.26 -10.08 -13.09
CA GLU A 105 -29.46 -9.56 -13.77
C GLU A 105 -29.59 -10.09 -15.20
N LYS A 106 -28.49 -10.42 -15.88
CA LYS A 106 -28.50 -11.04 -17.24
C LYS A 106 -28.83 -12.55 -17.24
N LYS A 107 -28.87 -13.20 -16.07
CA LYS A 107 -29.19 -14.63 -15.93
C LYS A 107 -30.67 -14.90 -15.58
N GLN A 108 -31.47 -13.86 -15.34
CA GLN A 108 -32.93 -13.92 -15.24
C GLN A 108 -33.57 -13.54 -16.57
#